data_AF-A0A2G1X4V0-F1
#
_entry.id   AF-A0A2G1X4V0-F1
#
_cell.length_a   1.000
_cell.length_b   1.000
_cell.length_c   1.000
_cell.angle_alpha   90.00
_cell.angle_beta   90.00
_cell.angle_gamma   90.00
#
_symmetry.space_group_name_H-M   'P 1'
#
loop_
_entity.id
_entity.type
_entity.pdbx_description
1 polymer ?
#
loop_
_entity_poly.entity_id
_entity_poly.type
_entity_poly.pdbx_seq_one_letter_code
_entity_poly.pdbx_strand_id
1 'polypeptide(L)'
;MRLHVIGLGGAGGRIADRLAADHGDDPFLAGVHAFDTDMDALGALDALGEERRYRFGDAAGGDGLEGDLHAGRRLGDAHASELGRAMDDQGPSIAEAFL
;
A
#
# COMPACT_ATOMS: atom_id res chain seq x y z
N MET A 1 4.99 -5.40 19.90
CA MET A 1 5.34 -4.46 18.82
C MET A 1 4.18 -4.46 17.85
N ARG A 2 3.61 -3.30 17.55
CA ARG A 2 2.51 -3.10 16.59
C ARG A 2 3.06 -2.43 15.34
N LEU A 3 3.02 -3.14 14.22
CA LEU A 3 3.55 -2.69 12.95
C LEU A 3 2.41 -2.26 12.02
N HIS A 4 2.60 -1.14 11.34
CA HIS A 4 1.79 -0.78 10.19
C HIS A 4 2.63 -0.95 8.92
N VAL A 5 2.18 -1.81 8.01
CA VAL A 5 2.93 -2.16 6.79
C VAL A 5 2.39 -1.37 5.60
N ILE A 6 3.29 -0.72 4.85
CA ILE A 6 2.99 0.06 3.66
C ILE A 6 3.67 -0.61 2.45
N GLY A 7 2.95 -1.47 1.75
CA GLY A 7 3.41 -2.07 0.50
C GLY A 7 3.36 -1.06 -0.64
N LEU A 8 4.50 -0.51 -1.05
CA LEU A 8 4.56 0.43 -2.19
C LEU A 8 5.05 -0.26 -3.48
N GLY A 9 4.27 -0.14 -4.55
CA GLY A 9 4.50 -0.78 -5.85
C GLY A 9 4.34 -2.30 -5.81
N GLY A 10 4.38 -2.96 -6.97
CA GLY A 10 3.98 -4.37 -7.06
C GLY A 10 4.79 -5.32 -6.19
N ALA A 11 6.08 -5.05 -5.96
CA ALA A 11 6.89 -5.85 -5.04
C ALA A 11 6.50 -5.60 -3.58
N GLY A 12 6.33 -4.34 -3.18
CA GLY A 12 5.90 -3.99 -1.83
C GLY A 12 4.50 -4.52 -1.52
N GLY A 13 3.57 -4.42 -2.47
CA GLY A 13 2.22 -4.97 -2.38
C GLY A 13 2.22 -6.48 -2.13
N ARG A 14 3.03 -7.26 -2.86
CA ARG A 14 3.14 -8.71 -2.62
C ARG A 14 3.73 -9.07 -1.25
N ILE A 15 4.68 -8.28 -0.74
CA ILE A 15 5.23 -8.48 0.61
C ILE A 15 4.16 -8.18 1.67
N ALA A 16 3.46 -7.06 1.52
CA ALA A 16 2.36 -6.67 2.40
C ALA A 16 1.24 -7.71 2.40
N ASP A 17 0.86 -8.21 1.23
CA ASP A 17 -0.16 -9.26 1.06
C ASP A 17 0.24 -10.57 1.73
N ARG A 18 1.51 -10.98 1.58
CA ARG A 18 2.05 -12.16 2.26
C ARG A 18 2.02 -12.02 3.78
N LEU A 19 2.37 -10.84 4.29
CA LEU A 19 2.32 -10.52 5.73
C LEU A 19 0.88 -10.54 6.24
N ALA A 20 -0.07 -10.00 5.47
CA ALA A 20 -1.50 -10.07 5.81
C ALA A 20 -1.99 -11.52 5.86
N ALA A 21 -1.56 -12.37 4.92
CA ALA A 21 -1.91 -13.79 4.89
C ALA A 21 -1.37 -14.57 6.10
N ASP A 22 -0.14 -14.27 6.56
CA ASP A 22 0.49 -14.97 7.69
C ASP A 22 0.06 -14.43 9.07
N HIS A 23 -0.17 -13.12 9.16
CA HIS A 23 -0.26 -12.40 10.43
C HIS A 23 -1.51 -11.53 10.57
N GLY A 24 -2.50 -11.64 9.68
CA GLY A 24 -3.71 -10.80 9.70
C GLY A 24 -4.50 -10.85 11.02
N ASP A 25 -4.42 -11.97 11.74
CA ASP A 25 -5.06 -12.16 13.05
C ASP A 25 -4.11 -11.90 14.23
N ASP A 26 -2.83 -11.60 13.96
CA ASP A 26 -1.83 -11.35 15.00
C ASP A 26 -1.87 -9.87 15.43
N PRO A 27 -1.94 -9.57 16.74
CA PRO A 27 -1.80 -8.21 17.26
C PRO A 27 -0.51 -7.48 16.81
N PHE A 28 0.50 -8.20 16.31
CA PHE A 28 1.68 -7.65 15.68
C PHE A 28 1.36 -6.79 14.44
N LEU A 29 0.43 -7.22 13.58
CA LEU A 29 0.07 -6.51 12.36
C LEU A 29 -1.12 -5.58 12.63
N ALA A 30 -0.82 -4.35 13.06
CA ALA A 30 -1.84 -3.37 13.45
C ALA A 30 -2.54 -2.71 12.25
N GLY A 31 -1.90 -2.70 11.09
CA GLY A 31 -2.46 -2.20 9.84
C GLY A 31 -1.61 -2.62 8.65
N VAL A 32 -2.23 -2.73 7.48
CA VAL A 32 -1.54 -3.10 6.25
C VAL A 32 -2.26 -2.51 5.04
N HIS A 33 -1.51 -1.83 4.18
CA HIS A 33 -2.00 -1.30 2.90
C HIS A 33 -1.05 -1.68 1.76
N ALA A 34 -1.61 -1.79 0.56
CA ALA A 34 -0.87 -1.84 -0.68
C ALA A 34 -1.23 -0.62 -1.54
N PHE A 35 -0.21 0.15 -1.94
CA PHE A 35 -0.30 1.30 -2.81
C PHE A 35 0.44 1.01 -4.11
N ASP A 36 -0.25 1.15 -5.24
CA ASP A 36 0.37 1.05 -6.55
C ASP A 36 -0.27 2.07 -7.52
N THR A 37 0.42 2.34 -8.61
CA THR A 37 -0.13 2.99 -9.80
C THR A 37 -0.78 1.99 -10.76
N ASP A 38 -0.41 0.71 -10.67
CA ASP A 38 -0.88 -0.40 -11.51
C ASP A 38 -2.11 -1.10 -10.89
N MET A 39 -3.25 -1.06 -11.59
CA MET A 39 -4.48 -1.74 -11.15
C MET A 39 -4.36 -3.26 -11.16
N ASP A 40 -3.69 -3.82 -12.16
CA ASP A 40 -3.58 -5.28 -12.33
C ASP A 40 -2.69 -5.86 -11.23
N ALA A 41 -1.62 -5.15 -10.88
CA ALA A 41 -0.77 -5.51 -9.76
C ALA A 41 -1.52 -5.55 -8.42
N LEU A 42 -2.43 -4.60 -8.17
CA LEU A 42 -3.29 -4.59 -6.99
C LEU A 42 -4.37 -5.67 -7.06
N GLY A 43 -4.96 -5.89 -8.23
CA GLY A 43 -5.98 -6.91 -8.46
C GLY A 43 -5.47 -8.33 -8.23
N ALA A 44 -4.17 -8.57 -8.46
CA ALA A 44 -3.51 -9.86 -8.28
C ALA A 44 -3.14 -10.20 -6.81
N LEU A 45 -3.37 -9.30 -5.86
CA LEU A 45 -3.18 -9.61 -4.43
C LEU A 45 -4.34 -10.49 -3.95
N ASP A 46 -4.13 -11.34 -2.94
CA ASP A 46 -5.13 -12.34 -2.54
C ASP A 46 -5.64 -12.12 -1.12
N ALA A 47 -4.77 -11.76 -0.17
CA ALA A 47 -5.11 -11.70 1.25
C ALA A 47 -5.64 -10.33 1.70
N LEU A 48 -5.19 -9.24 1.07
CA LEU A 48 -5.67 -7.90 1.38
C LEU A 48 -7.09 -7.69 0.85
N GLY A 49 -8.01 -7.17 1.66
CA GLY A 49 -9.31 -6.72 1.16
C GLY A 49 -9.18 -5.53 0.20
N GLU A 50 -10.19 -5.32 -0.66
CA GLU A 50 -10.21 -4.22 -1.63
C GLU A 50 -10.02 -2.85 -0.96
N GLU A 51 -10.51 -2.68 0.28
CA GLU A 51 -10.38 -1.45 1.06
C GLU A 51 -8.93 -1.12 1.46
N ARG A 52 -8.02 -2.09 1.36
CA ARG A 52 -6.59 -1.95 1.71
C ARG A 52 -5.70 -1.83 0.47
N ARG A 53 -6.28 -1.95 -0.73
CA ARG A 53 -5.59 -1.87 -2.01
C ARG A 53 -5.97 -0.55 -2.65
N TYR A 54 -5.00 0.35 -2.76
CA TYR A 54 -5.28 1.70 -3.20
C TYR A 54 -4.45 2.07 -4.42
N ARG A 55 -5.15 2.35 -5.51
CA ARG A 55 -4.51 2.93 -6.69
C ARG A 55 -4.43 4.44 -6.54
N PHE A 56 -3.23 4.98 -6.67
CA PHE A 56 -3.00 6.42 -6.69
C PHE A 56 -2.49 6.87 -8.05
N GLY A 57 -2.55 8.19 -8.29
CA GLY A 57 -1.98 8.77 -9.49
C GLY A 57 -2.81 8.51 -10.74
N ASP A 58 -4.11 8.82 -10.72
CA ASP A 58 -5.03 8.71 -11.86
C ASP A 58 -4.50 9.27 -13.20
N ALA A 59 -3.56 10.22 -13.15
CA ALA A 59 -2.87 10.74 -14.32
C ALA A 59 -1.92 9.73 -15.02
N ALA A 60 -1.58 8.61 -14.38
CA ALA A 60 -0.66 7.57 -14.88
C ALA A 60 -1.35 6.49 -15.74
N GLY A 61 -2.65 6.60 -16.01
CA GLY A 61 -3.37 5.68 -16.91
C GLY A 61 -3.65 4.29 -16.37
N GLY A 62 -3.09 3.91 -15.21
CA GLY A 62 -3.38 2.65 -14.52
C GLY A 62 -2.50 1.47 -14.91
N ASP A 63 -1.57 1.64 -15.86
CA ASP A 63 -0.65 0.61 -16.37
C ASP A 63 0.71 0.60 -15.63
N GLY A 64 0.81 1.33 -14.52
CA GLY A 64 2.07 1.51 -13.80
C GLY A 64 3.00 2.55 -14.44
N LEU A 65 4.28 2.51 -14.07
CA LEU A 65 5.29 3.51 -14.48
C LEU A 65 6.46 2.93 -15.28
N GLU A 66 6.42 1.63 -15.60
CA GLU A 66 7.48 0.92 -16.35
C GLU A 66 8.90 1.13 -15.78
N GLY A 67 9.01 1.41 -14.48
CA GLY A 67 10.28 1.68 -13.80
C GLY A 67 10.78 3.13 -13.85
N ASP A 68 9.99 4.10 -14.34
CA ASP A 68 10.33 5.52 -14.26
C ASP A 68 10.25 6.03 -12.81
N LEU A 69 11.41 6.01 -12.14
CA LEU A 69 11.56 6.49 -10.75
C LEU A 69 11.32 8.00 -10.61
N HIS A 70 11.54 8.79 -11.66
CA HIS A 70 11.27 10.23 -11.60
C HIS A 70 9.78 10.51 -11.66
N ALA A 71 9.05 9.81 -12.52
CA ALA A 71 7.58 9.84 -12.51
C ALA A 71 7.05 9.33 -11.16
N GLY A 72 7.59 8.23 -10.65
CA GLY A 72 7.20 7.66 -9.35
C GLY A 72 7.39 8.64 -8.21
N ARG A 73 8.53 9.34 -8.16
CA ARG A 73 8.77 10.39 -7.16
C ARG A 73 7.77 11.55 -7.29
N ARG A 74 7.53 12.06 -8.50
CA ARG A 74 6.57 13.16 -8.71
C ARG A 74 5.16 12.79 -8.27
N LEU A 75 4.72 11.57 -8.61
CA LEU A 75 3.41 11.07 -8.20
C LEU A 75 3.35 10.85 -6.68
N GLY A 76 4.37 10.24 -6.09
CA GLY A 76 4.46 10.09 -4.63
C GLY A 76 4.35 11.44 -3.91
N ASP A 77 5.10 12.45 -4.35
CA ASP A 77 5.06 13.80 -3.77
C ASP A 77 3.68 14.46 -3.96
N ALA A 78 3.06 14.32 -5.14
CA ALA A 78 1.76 14.91 -5.44
C ALA A 78 0.60 14.25 -4.68
N HIS A 79 0.70 12.94 -4.40
CA HIS A 79 -0.37 12.14 -3.82
C HIS A 79 -0.13 11.74 -2.35
N ALA A 80 0.98 12.14 -1.72
CA ALA A 80 1.30 11.73 -0.34
C ALA A 80 0.15 11.98 0.68
N SER A 81 -0.59 13.08 0.52
CA SER A 81 -1.74 13.40 1.38
C SER A 81 -2.94 12.48 1.13
N GLU A 82 -3.12 11.99 -0.09
CA GLU A 82 -4.15 11.02 -0.46
C GLU A 82 -3.82 9.64 0.12
N LEU A 83 -2.57 9.19 -0.01
CA LEU A 83 -2.10 7.94 0.60
C LEU A 83 -2.26 7.98 2.13
N GLY A 84 -1.91 9.11 2.77
CA GLY A 84 -2.09 9.29 4.21
C GLY A 84 -3.56 9.13 4.65
N ARG A 85 -4.50 9.73 3.92
CA ARG A 85 -5.94 9.59 4.21
C ARG A 85 -6.43 8.16 4.06
N ALA A 86 -5.95 7.44 3.05
CA ALA A 86 -6.32 6.04 2.86
C ALA A 86 -5.86 5.17 4.05
N MET A 87 -4.75 5.53 4.70
CA MET A 87 -4.25 4.81 5.88
C MET A 87 -5.02 5.13 7.16
N ASP A 88 -5.63 6.32 7.27
CA ASP A 88 -6.28 6.79 8.51
C ASP A 88 -7.38 5.83 9.01
N ASP A 89 -8.05 5.13 8.09
CA ASP A 89 -9.09 4.14 8.39
C ASP A 89 -8.58 2.91 9.18
N GLN A 90 -7.27 2.64 9.14
CA GLN A 90 -6.62 1.58 9.91
C GLN A 90 -6.01 2.08 11.23
N GLY A 91 -6.25 3.33 11.63
CA GLY A 91 -5.79 3.88 12.91
C GLY A 91 -4.26 3.85 13.09
N PRO A 92 -3.45 4.39 12.17
CA PRO A 92 -1.99 4.26 12.17
C PRO A 92 -1.31 4.81 13.44
N SER A 93 -2.00 5.62 14.23
CA SER A 93 -1.52 6.16 15.50
C SER A 93 -1.25 5.10 16.59
N ILE A 94 -1.82 3.89 16.47
CA ILE A 94 -1.52 2.79 17.42
C ILE A 94 -0.25 2.01 17.06
N ALA A 95 0.34 2.29 15.89
CA ALA A 95 1.55 1.65 15.43
C ALA A 95 2.77 2.14 16.21
N GLU A 96 3.63 1.22 16.58
CA GLU A 96 4.92 1.49 17.22
C GLU A 96 6.04 1.60 16.17
N ALA A 97 5.80 1.14 14.94
CA ALA A 97 6.69 1.25 13.79
C ALA A 97 5.93 1.17 12.46
N PHE A 98 6.57 1.65 11.39
CA PHE A 98 6.15 1.47 10.00
C PHE A 98 7.18 0.65 9.24
N LEU A 99 6.72 -0.25 8.36
CA LEU A 99 7.54 -1.03 7.43
C LEU A 99 7.16 -0.70 5.99
#